data_AF-A0A9D6T421-F1
#
_entry.id   AF-A0A9D6T421-F1
#
_cell.length_a   1.000
_cell.length_b   1.000
_cell.length_c   1.000
_cell.angle_alpha   90.00
_cell.angle_beta   90.00
_cell.angle_gamma   90.00
#
_symmetry.space_group_name_H-M   'P 1'
#
loop_
_entity.id
_entity.type
_entity.pdbx_description
1 polymer ?
#
loop_
_entity_poly.entity_id
_entity_poly.type
_entity_poly.pdbx_seq_one_letter_code
_entity_poly.pdbx_strand_id
1 'polypeptide(L)'
;MGKCAQCGERTRFWRRVVGPGGLEFCGKACFNAYQTGQVKKQEREAKEKERQQRRELELLHWTASHPSDPEGYIQQGHFLLTMAGVDKDLEDVHMLEGLKEERLEKKLFGVSPRARARRERVRRLLEGKMEEACEAYQKAIALRAALSPFRTACIALEYAKLLWVLDDDQHRHYAREAEKDLRQHLRKDPDHAEALEKLRLATMMFDGPNSKRLSSIEARIQEARIRQQLGVAAPFGTRPPGEPAYPYPPNWSEVSQNIRKRDRYRCTQCGASDVELHVHHIVPLSQGGSNDPDNLITLCDYCHKEIHPRMG
;
A
#
# COMPACT_ATOMS: atom_id res chain seq x y z
N MET A 1 -26.47 18.84 -30.97
CA MET A 1 -27.61 18.24 -30.24
C MET A 1 -27.33 18.40 -28.76
N GLY A 2 -28.25 18.98 -27.99
CA GLY A 2 -28.11 19.08 -26.53
C GLY A 2 -28.35 17.72 -25.87
N LYS A 3 -27.73 17.46 -24.71
CA LYS A 3 -27.90 16.23 -23.91
C LYS A 3 -28.49 16.59 -22.54
N CYS A 4 -29.49 15.86 -22.07
CA CYS A 4 -30.03 16.03 -20.71
C CYS A 4 -29.01 15.66 -19.65
N ALA A 5 -28.78 16.57 -18.70
CA ALA A 5 -27.98 16.28 -17.52
C ALA A 5 -28.65 15.28 -16.56
N GLN A 6 -29.98 15.12 -16.61
CA GLN A 6 -30.71 14.18 -15.76
C GLN A 6 -30.94 12.81 -16.41
N CYS A 7 -31.61 12.76 -17.56
CA CYS A 7 -32.00 11.49 -18.20
C CYS A 7 -31.06 11.03 -19.33
N GLY A 8 -30.08 11.87 -19.72
CA GLY A 8 -29.13 11.56 -20.79
C GLY A 8 -29.66 11.65 -22.23
N GLU A 9 -30.94 11.98 -22.44
CA GLU A 9 -31.57 12.07 -23.76
C GLU A 9 -30.92 13.15 -24.66
N ARG A 10 -30.78 12.87 -25.97
CA ARG A 10 -30.19 13.79 -26.95
C ARG A 10 -31.21 14.18 -28.03
N THR A 11 -31.58 15.45 -28.10
CA THR A 11 -32.51 15.95 -29.13
C THR A 11 -32.24 17.42 -29.46
N ARG A 12 -32.73 17.89 -30.62
CA ARG A 12 -32.71 19.32 -31.00
C ARG A 12 -34.04 20.03 -30.69
N PHE A 13 -35.09 19.31 -30.30
CA PHE A 13 -36.47 19.79 -30.37
C PHE A 13 -37.17 19.95 -29.00
N TRP A 14 -36.49 19.67 -27.90
CA TRP A 14 -37.01 19.84 -26.55
C TRP A 14 -37.02 21.31 -26.07
N ARG A 15 -37.91 21.64 -25.11
CA ARG A 15 -37.86 22.93 -24.40
C ARG A 15 -36.65 22.91 -23.45
N ARG A 16 -35.56 23.51 -23.89
CA ARG A 16 -34.32 23.63 -23.12
C ARG A 16 -34.56 24.41 -21.82
N VAL A 17 -34.30 23.76 -20.69
CA VAL A 17 -34.14 24.43 -19.39
C VAL A 17 -32.66 24.42 -19.06
N VAL A 18 -32.09 25.60 -18.73
CA VAL A 18 -30.70 25.73 -18.32
C VAL A 18 -30.66 25.83 -16.79
N GLY A 19 -29.92 24.93 -16.16
CA GLY A 19 -29.74 24.89 -14.71
C GLY A 19 -28.37 25.39 -14.26
N PRO A 20 -28.03 25.18 -12.97
CA PRO A 20 -26.75 25.58 -12.39
C PRO A 20 -25.56 25.04 -13.20
N GLY A 21 -24.51 25.85 -13.33
CA GLY A 21 -23.29 25.47 -14.05
C GLY A 21 -23.47 25.27 -15.56
N GLY A 22 -24.56 25.76 -16.14
CA GLY A 22 -24.84 25.66 -17.58
C GLY A 22 -25.38 24.29 -18.02
N LEU A 23 -25.80 23.44 -17.07
CA LEU A 23 -26.38 22.13 -17.39
C LEU A 23 -27.71 22.28 -18.14
N GLU A 24 -27.91 21.49 -19.21
CA GLU A 24 -29.14 21.50 -20.01
C GLU A 24 -30.08 20.34 -19.61
N PHE A 25 -31.39 20.62 -19.58
CA PHE A 25 -32.43 19.66 -19.21
C PHE A 25 -33.56 19.64 -20.26
N CYS A 26 -34.23 18.47 -20.40
CA CYS A 26 -35.28 18.26 -21.42
C CYS A 26 -36.58 19.00 -21.14
N GLY A 27 -36.72 19.49 -19.93
CA GLY A 27 -37.88 20.17 -19.44
C GLY A 27 -37.81 20.33 -17.93
N LYS A 28 -38.81 21.01 -17.37
CA LYS A 28 -38.91 21.30 -15.93
C LYS A 28 -38.91 20.02 -15.08
N ALA A 29 -39.52 18.93 -15.55
CA ALA A 29 -39.56 17.67 -14.82
C ALA A 29 -38.15 17.10 -14.54
N CYS A 30 -37.30 17.03 -15.57
CA CYS A 30 -35.92 16.56 -15.41
C CYS A 30 -35.07 17.54 -14.57
N PHE A 31 -35.29 18.84 -14.71
CA PHE A 31 -34.62 19.84 -13.88
C PHE A 31 -34.99 19.69 -12.39
N ASN A 32 -36.28 19.56 -12.07
CA ASN A 32 -36.77 19.39 -10.70
C ASN A 32 -36.31 18.07 -10.08
N ALA A 33 -36.29 16.98 -10.87
CA ALA A 33 -35.77 15.69 -10.43
C ALA A 33 -34.27 15.76 -10.11
N TYR A 34 -33.49 16.45 -10.94
CA TYR A 34 -32.08 16.72 -10.67
C TYR A 34 -31.89 17.50 -9.37
N GLN A 35 -32.62 18.61 -9.18
CA GLN A 35 -32.54 19.40 -7.95
C GLN A 35 -32.89 18.59 -6.70
N THR A 36 -33.95 17.79 -6.76
CA THR A 36 -34.36 16.93 -5.65
C THR A 36 -33.30 15.86 -5.35
N GLY A 37 -32.67 15.30 -6.39
CA GLY A 37 -31.54 14.38 -6.25
C GLY A 37 -30.33 15.04 -5.56
N GLN A 38 -30.02 16.30 -5.91
CA GLN A 38 -28.93 17.05 -5.26
C GLN A 38 -29.22 17.32 -3.78
N VAL A 39 -30.45 17.73 -3.43
CA VAL A 39 -30.85 17.94 -2.02
C VAL A 39 -30.73 16.66 -1.22
N LYS A 40 -31.25 15.53 -1.72
CA LYS A 40 -31.11 14.23 -1.04
C LYS A 40 -29.65 13.78 -0.89
N LYS A 41 -28.79 14.10 -1.88
CA LYS A 41 -27.35 13.83 -1.80
C LYS A 41 -26.72 14.68 -0.68
N GLN A 42 -27.01 15.98 -0.63
CA GLN A 42 -26.51 16.88 0.41
C GLN A 42 -26.98 16.47 1.81
N GLU A 43 -28.24 16.04 1.97
CA GLU A 43 -28.76 15.54 3.25
C GLU A 43 -28.05 14.26 3.71
N ARG A 44 -27.75 13.33 2.79
CA ARG A 44 -26.99 12.12 3.10
C ARG A 44 -25.57 12.45 3.53
N GLU A 45 -24.88 13.32 2.79
CA GLU A 45 -23.53 13.79 3.10
C GLU A 45 -23.49 14.51 4.46
N ALA A 46 -24.49 15.32 4.78
CA ALA A 46 -24.61 15.99 6.07
C ALA A 46 -24.81 15.01 7.22
N LYS A 47 -25.71 14.01 7.08
CA LYS A 47 -25.93 12.97 8.08
C LYS A 47 -24.69 12.09 8.30
N GLU A 48 -23.94 11.81 7.24
CA GLU A 48 -22.70 11.06 7.33
C GLU A 48 -21.64 11.85 8.12
N LYS A 49 -21.48 13.15 7.84
CA LYS A 49 -20.59 14.04 8.59
C LYS A 49 -20.97 14.13 10.07
N GLU A 50 -22.25 14.27 10.39
CA GLU A 50 -22.72 14.32 11.78
C GLU A 50 -22.42 13.01 12.54
N ARG A 51 -22.66 11.86 11.90
CA ARG A 51 -22.31 10.54 12.47
C ARG A 51 -20.81 10.42 12.71
N GLN A 52 -20.01 10.96 11.80
CA GLN A 52 -18.55 10.94 11.91
C GLN A 52 -18.08 11.81 13.09
N GLN A 53 -18.60 13.03 13.24
CA GLN A 53 -18.32 13.91 14.37
C GLN A 53 -18.78 13.33 15.72
N ARG A 54 -19.91 12.62 15.76
CA ARG A 54 -20.35 11.94 16.98
C ARG A 54 -19.36 10.84 17.39
N ARG A 55 -18.91 10.02 16.44
CA ARG A 55 -17.91 8.96 16.70
C ARG A 55 -16.58 9.54 17.17
N GLU A 56 -16.17 10.67 16.62
CA GLU A 56 -15.00 11.43 17.07
C GLU A 56 -15.09 11.77 18.56
N LEU A 57 -16.19 12.41 18.97
CA LEU A 57 -16.41 12.79 20.36
C LEU A 57 -16.46 11.58 21.30
N GLU A 58 -17.10 10.49 20.88
CA GLU A 58 -17.15 9.24 21.65
C GLU A 58 -15.75 8.64 21.86
N LEU A 59 -14.93 8.61 20.81
CA LEU A 59 -13.56 8.10 20.87
C LEU A 59 -12.66 8.99 21.74
N LEU A 60 -12.71 10.31 21.55
CA LEU A 60 -11.97 11.28 22.36
C LEU A 60 -12.35 11.20 23.85
N HIS A 61 -13.64 11.05 24.14
CA HIS A 61 -14.11 10.87 25.51
C HIS A 61 -13.61 9.56 26.11
N TRP A 62 -13.63 8.48 25.33
CA TRP A 62 -13.14 7.18 25.78
C TRP A 62 -11.65 7.20 26.09
N THR A 63 -10.81 7.78 25.21
CA THR A 63 -9.36 7.88 25.42
C THR A 63 -9.03 8.75 26.63
N ALA A 64 -9.73 9.87 26.80
CA ALA A 64 -9.59 10.72 27.98
C ALA A 64 -9.95 9.99 29.29
N SER A 65 -10.92 9.06 29.22
CA SER A 65 -11.35 8.27 30.38
C SER A 65 -10.44 7.06 30.65
N HIS A 66 -9.67 6.61 29.66
CA HIS A 66 -8.78 5.46 29.75
C HIS A 66 -7.35 5.84 29.34
N PRO A 67 -6.66 6.72 30.10
CA PRO A 67 -5.37 7.28 29.68
C PRO A 67 -4.24 6.24 29.64
N SER A 68 -4.46 5.03 30.14
CA SER A 68 -3.52 3.91 30.13
C SER A 68 -3.85 2.86 29.06
N ASP A 69 -4.86 3.10 28.22
CA ASP A 69 -5.20 2.19 27.14
C ASP A 69 -4.51 2.60 25.82
N PRO A 70 -3.48 1.85 25.38
CA PRO A 70 -2.81 2.15 24.12
C PRO A 70 -3.74 2.04 22.91
N GLU A 71 -4.73 1.15 22.92
CA GLU A 71 -5.58 0.88 21.75
C GLU A 71 -6.46 2.08 21.40
N GLY A 72 -6.95 2.82 22.40
CA GLY A 72 -7.72 4.03 22.12
C GLY A 72 -6.89 5.13 21.49
N TYR A 73 -5.63 5.31 21.92
CA TYR A 73 -4.75 6.29 21.30
C TYR A 73 -4.42 5.92 19.84
N ILE A 74 -4.27 4.62 19.54
CA ILE A 74 -4.11 4.14 18.15
C ILE A 74 -5.36 4.49 17.34
N GLN A 75 -6.54 4.16 17.85
CA GLN A 75 -7.81 4.45 17.18
C GLN A 75 -7.99 5.95 16.97
N GLN A 76 -7.63 6.78 17.95
CA GLN A 76 -7.70 8.23 17.86
C GLN A 76 -6.76 8.74 16.75
N GLY A 77 -5.51 8.27 16.71
CA GLY A 77 -4.55 8.60 15.66
C GLY A 77 -5.05 8.24 14.25
N HIS A 78 -5.51 7.01 14.04
CA HIS A 78 -6.09 6.57 12.75
C HIS A 78 -7.33 7.39 12.39
N PHE A 79 -8.23 7.65 13.34
CA PHE A 79 -9.43 8.42 13.10
C PHE A 79 -9.12 9.85 12.64
N LEU A 80 -8.18 10.54 13.31
CA LEU A 80 -7.73 11.89 12.93
C LEU A 80 -7.14 11.91 11.51
N LEU A 81 -6.34 10.90 11.16
CA LEU A 81 -5.83 10.71 9.80
C LEU A 81 -6.95 10.51 8.77
N THR A 82 -7.93 9.67 9.09
CA THR A 82 -9.11 9.42 8.24
C THR A 82 -9.90 10.71 8.02
N MET A 83 -10.17 11.46 9.10
CA MET A 83 -10.89 12.74 9.07
C MET A 83 -10.19 13.82 8.27
N ALA A 84 -8.87 13.73 8.18
CA ALA A 84 -8.06 14.67 7.46
C ALA A 84 -7.88 14.27 5.98
N GLY A 85 -8.51 13.17 5.56
CA GLY A 85 -8.44 12.62 4.19
C GLY A 85 -7.16 11.84 3.92
N VAL A 86 -6.28 11.72 4.89
CA VAL A 86 -4.97 11.07 4.75
C VAL A 86 -5.13 9.57 4.72
N ASP A 87 -5.96 9.01 5.60
CA ASP A 87 -6.09 7.55 5.67
C ASP A 87 -6.77 7.01 4.43
N LYS A 88 -7.81 7.68 3.90
CA LYS A 88 -8.35 7.34 2.58
C LYS A 88 -7.34 7.55 1.46
N ASP A 89 -6.49 8.58 1.49
CA ASP A 89 -5.41 8.73 0.50
C ASP A 89 -4.26 7.71 0.69
N LEU A 90 -4.04 7.17 1.90
CA LEU A 90 -3.03 6.16 2.28
C LEU A 90 -3.55 4.72 2.14
N GLU A 91 -4.87 4.52 2.20
CA GLU A 91 -5.60 3.27 1.90
C GLU A 91 -6.03 3.22 0.43
N ASP A 92 -6.31 4.34 -0.24
CA ASP A 92 -6.45 4.41 -1.72
C ASP A 92 -5.08 4.22 -2.39
N VAL A 93 -3.97 4.39 -1.66
CA VAL A 93 -2.66 3.82 -2.04
C VAL A 93 -2.68 2.29 -2.05
N HIS A 94 -3.52 1.65 -1.24
CA HIS A 94 -3.77 0.20 -1.24
C HIS A 94 -4.99 -0.24 -2.11
N MET A 95 -5.95 0.64 -2.42
CA MET A 95 -7.24 0.29 -3.05
C MET A 95 -7.55 0.97 -4.40
N LEU A 96 -6.59 1.67 -5.02
CA LEU A 96 -6.73 2.08 -6.43
C LEU A 96 -6.55 0.88 -7.36
N GLU A 97 -7.68 0.26 -7.72
CA GLU A 97 -7.80 -0.62 -8.87
C GLU A 97 -7.08 0.01 -10.09
N GLY A 98 -5.92 -0.55 -10.44
CA GLY A 98 -5.17 -0.20 -11.66
C GLY A 98 -3.86 0.56 -11.49
N LEU A 99 -3.41 0.91 -10.27
CA LEU A 99 -2.07 1.48 -10.06
C LEU A 99 -1.32 0.75 -8.95
N LYS A 100 -0.35 -0.11 -9.33
CA LYS A 100 0.54 -0.88 -8.44
C LYS A 100 1.12 0.01 -7.31
N GLU A 101 0.92 -0.44 -6.07
CA GLU A 101 1.46 -0.01 -4.75
C GLU A 101 2.78 0.79 -4.82
N GLU A 102 3.76 0.29 -5.58
CA GLU A 102 5.10 0.86 -5.79
C GLU A 102 5.14 2.29 -6.37
N ARG A 103 4.10 2.72 -7.11
CA ARG A 103 4.06 4.04 -7.79
C ARG A 103 3.65 5.18 -6.87
N LEU A 104 2.96 4.93 -5.77
CA LEU A 104 2.43 5.96 -4.88
C LEU A 104 3.42 6.29 -3.75
N GLU A 105 4.15 5.28 -3.27
CA GLU A 105 5.27 5.47 -2.33
C GLU A 105 6.36 6.35 -2.97
N LYS A 106 6.75 6.06 -4.22
CA LYS A 106 7.68 6.91 -5.01
C LYS A 106 7.16 8.34 -5.24
N LYS A 107 5.84 8.57 -5.18
CA LYS A 107 5.21 9.90 -5.40
C LYS A 107 5.05 10.75 -4.14
N LEU A 108 4.87 10.14 -2.95
CA LEU A 108 4.72 10.85 -1.68
C LEU A 108 6.02 10.88 -0.87
N PHE A 109 6.76 9.77 -0.84
CA PHE A 109 8.05 9.63 -0.17
C PHE A 109 9.23 9.89 -1.11
N GLY A 110 8.97 10.23 -2.38
CA GLY A 110 10.00 10.66 -3.32
C GLY A 110 10.65 11.99 -2.91
N VAL A 111 11.91 12.17 -3.28
CA VAL A 111 12.67 13.43 -3.09
C VAL A 111 12.47 14.44 -4.23
N SER A 112 11.63 14.13 -5.22
CA SER A 112 11.39 15.00 -6.39
C SER A 112 10.65 16.29 -6.02
N PRO A 113 10.83 17.40 -6.77
CA PRO A 113 10.07 18.64 -6.56
C PRO A 113 8.54 18.43 -6.58
N ARG A 114 8.04 17.53 -7.44
CA ARG A 114 6.61 17.17 -7.52
C ARG A 114 6.13 16.47 -6.24
N ALA A 115 6.94 15.58 -5.69
CA ALA A 115 6.63 14.89 -4.45
C ALA A 115 6.60 15.88 -3.26
N ARG A 116 7.59 16.80 -3.20
CA ARG A 116 7.63 17.86 -2.18
C ARG A 116 6.41 18.78 -2.26
N ALA A 117 6.03 19.21 -3.47
CA ALA A 117 4.82 20.03 -3.68
C ALA A 117 3.52 19.28 -3.31
N ARG A 118 3.47 17.95 -3.47
CA ARG A 118 2.33 17.14 -3.04
C ARG A 118 2.27 17.04 -1.51
N ARG A 119 3.40 16.81 -0.84
CA ARG A 119 3.48 16.81 0.63
C ARG A 119 3.05 18.15 1.22
N GLU A 120 3.50 19.25 0.63
CA GLU A 120 3.12 20.59 1.09
C GLU A 120 1.60 20.84 0.97
N ARG A 121 0.95 20.36 -0.10
CA ARG A 121 -0.52 20.44 -0.20
C ARG A 121 -1.20 19.59 0.86
N VAL A 122 -0.69 18.39 1.11
CA VAL A 122 -1.20 17.50 2.16
C VAL A 122 -1.03 18.21 3.50
N ARG A 123 0.16 18.66 3.89
CA ARG A 123 0.43 19.40 5.15
C ARG A 123 -0.59 20.52 5.41
N ARG A 124 -0.90 21.36 4.40
CA ARG A 124 -1.91 22.44 4.54
C ARG A 124 -3.34 21.95 4.77
N LEU A 125 -3.72 20.80 4.22
CA LEU A 125 -5.03 20.21 4.46
C LEU A 125 -5.16 19.61 5.86
N LEU A 126 -4.03 19.34 6.51
CA LEU A 126 -3.95 18.62 7.78
C LEU A 126 -3.52 19.49 8.97
N GLU A 127 -3.44 20.81 8.76
CA GLU A 127 -3.01 21.76 9.79
C GLU A 127 -3.87 21.61 11.06
N GLY A 128 -3.22 21.49 12.22
CA GLY A 128 -3.83 21.15 13.51
C GLY A 128 -4.06 19.65 13.76
N LYS A 129 -4.54 18.89 12.76
CA LYS A 129 -4.86 17.46 12.92
C LYS A 129 -3.64 16.54 13.00
N MET A 130 -2.53 16.92 12.36
CA MET A 130 -1.30 16.13 12.45
C MET A 130 -0.68 16.17 13.84
N GLU A 131 -0.72 17.31 14.53
CA GLU A 131 -0.17 17.45 15.88
C GLU A 131 -0.94 16.58 16.86
N GLU A 132 -2.28 16.60 16.80
CA GLU A 132 -3.14 15.73 17.62
C GLU A 132 -2.90 14.24 17.34
N ALA A 133 -2.74 13.86 16.06
CA ALA A 133 -2.43 12.48 15.69
C ALA A 133 -1.04 12.05 16.18
N CYS A 134 -0.04 12.92 16.05
CA CYS A 134 1.31 12.72 16.58
C CYS A 134 1.28 12.52 18.10
N GLU A 135 0.54 13.36 18.84
CA GLU A 135 0.39 13.24 20.28
C GLU A 135 -0.27 11.91 20.68
N ALA A 136 -1.32 11.50 19.97
CA ALA A 136 -1.98 10.22 20.20
C ALA A 136 -1.00 9.05 20.00
N TYR A 137 -0.25 9.01 18.89
CA TYR A 137 0.74 7.95 18.67
C TYR A 137 1.89 7.97 19.69
N GLN A 138 2.37 9.14 20.12
CA GLN A 138 3.37 9.25 21.18
C GLN A 138 2.87 8.63 22.49
N LYS A 139 1.62 8.89 22.88
CA LYS A 139 1.01 8.28 24.06
C LYS A 139 0.89 6.76 23.91
N ALA A 140 0.51 6.27 22.73
CA ALA A 140 0.46 4.84 22.45
C ALA A 140 1.85 4.17 22.55
N ILE A 141 2.91 4.80 22.01
CA ILE A 141 4.29 4.33 22.10
C ILE A 141 4.79 4.34 23.55
N ALA A 142 4.43 5.34 24.35
CA ALA A 142 4.79 5.39 25.78
C ALA A 142 4.22 4.19 26.56
N LEU A 143 3.09 3.66 26.11
CA LEU A 143 2.40 2.49 26.68
C LEU A 143 2.82 1.15 26.03
N ARG A 144 3.90 1.13 25.22
CA ARG A 144 4.36 -0.04 24.44
C ARG A 144 4.55 -1.35 25.22
N ALA A 145 4.76 -1.28 26.54
CA ALA A 145 4.93 -2.47 27.37
C ALA A 145 3.67 -3.36 27.42
N ALA A 146 2.49 -2.79 27.13
CA ALA A 146 1.22 -3.51 27.06
C ALA A 146 0.93 -4.10 25.66
N LEU A 147 1.80 -3.88 24.67
CA LEU A 147 1.58 -4.23 23.27
C LEU A 147 2.52 -5.35 22.80
N SER A 148 2.07 -6.09 21.79
CA SER A 148 2.96 -7.02 21.07
C SER A 148 3.98 -6.24 20.22
N PRO A 149 5.16 -6.82 19.90
CA PRO A 149 6.13 -6.16 19.03
C PRO A 149 5.53 -5.74 17.69
N PHE A 150 4.67 -6.58 17.09
CA PHE A 150 3.99 -6.21 15.85
C PHE A 150 3.10 -4.97 16.01
N ARG A 151 2.32 -4.87 17.10
CA ARG A 151 1.49 -3.69 17.37
C ARG A 151 2.35 -2.46 17.62
N THR A 152 3.38 -2.55 18.46
CA THR A 152 4.32 -1.44 18.71
C THR A 152 4.96 -0.95 17.40
N ALA A 153 5.34 -1.88 16.52
CA ALA A 153 5.90 -1.53 15.22
C ALA A 153 4.90 -0.81 14.30
N CYS A 154 3.64 -1.24 14.28
CA CYS A 154 2.61 -0.57 13.48
C CYS A 154 2.48 0.90 13.91
N ILE A 155 2.40 1.15 15.22
CA ILE A 155 2.28 2.49 15.79
C ILE A 155 3.49 3.35 15.46
N ALA A 156 4.71 2.81 15.67
CA ALA A 156 5.93 3.51 15.36
C ALA A 156 6.04 3.83 13.86
N LEU A 157 5.57 2.94 12.98
CA LEU A 157 5.57 3.16 11.54
C LEU A 157 4.54 4.20 11.10
N GLU A 158 3.32 4.17 11.64
CA GLU A 158 2.33 5.23 11.38
C GLU A 158 2.83 6.60 11.84
N TYR A 159 3.45 6.65 13.01
CA TYR A 159 4.05 7.88 13.51
C TYR A 159 5.24 8.34 12.65
N ALA A 160 6.08 7.42 12.19
CA ALA A 160 7.15 7.74 11.24
C ALA A 160 6.61 8.32 9.93
N LYS A 161 5.49 7.79 9.39
CA LYS A 161 4.86 8.31 8.16
C LYS A 161 4.39 9.75 8.35
N LEU A 162 3.77 10.04 9.49
CA LEU A 162 3.35 11.40 9.87
C LEU A 162 4.54 12.36 9.91
N LEU A 163 5.60 11.99 10.64
CA LEU A 163 6.82 12.80 10.74
C LEU A 163 7.48 13.00 9.37
N TRP A 164 7.45 11.98 8.50
CA TRP A 164 7.93 12.14 7.13
C TRP A 164 7.12 13.18 6.35
N VAL A 165 5.78 13.14 6.44
CA VAL A 165 4.91 14.13 5.78
C VAL A 165 5.17 15.53 6.32
N LEU A 166 5.51 15.65 7.61
CA LEU A 166 5.93 16.90 8.24
C LEU A 166 7.34 17.35 7.85
N ASP A 167 8.10 16.57 7.07
CA ASP A 167 9.54 16.75 6.83
C ASP A 167 10.33 16.86 8.17
N ASP A 168 9.88 16.14 9.21
CA ASP A 168 10.54 16.05 10.52
C ASP A 168 11.52 14.88 10.53
N ASP A 169 12.79 15.14 10.83
CA ASP A 169 13.88 14.15 10.81
C ASP A 169 13.72 12.97 11.79
N GLN A 170 12.86 13.10 12.81
CA GLN A 170 12.57 12.01 13.75
C GLN A 170 11.89 10.81 13.08
N HIS A 171 11.32 10.95 11.87
CA HIS A 171 10.77 9.81 11.13
C HIS A 171 11.76 8.63 11.03
N ARG A 172 13.06 8.93 10.88
CA ARG A 172 14.13 7.92 10.80
C ARG A 172 14.29 7.12 12.09
N HIS A 173 14.11 7.77 13.24
CA HIS A 173 14.18 7.12 14.54
C HIS A 173 13.02 6.12 14.70
N TYR A 174 11.79 6.56 14.45
CA TYR A 174 10.62 5.70 14.61
C TYR A 174 10.52 4.60 13.55
N ALA A 175 10.99 4.84 12.32
CA ALA A 175 11.13 3.80 11.32
C ALA A 175 12.11 2.69 11.77
N ARG A 176 13.22 3.05 12.42
CA ARG A 176 14.18 2.07 12.96
C ARG A 176 13.62 1.28 14.14
N GLU A 177 12.90 1.93 15.06
CA GLU A 177 12.22 1.23 16.17
C GLU A 177 11.17 0.25 15.63
N ALA A 178 10.36 0.67 14.64
CA ALA A 178 9.42 -0.22 13.96
C ALA A 178 10.13 -1.42 13.31
N GLU A 179 11.24 -1.20 12.59
CA GLU A 179 12.02 -2.27 11.99
C GLU A 179 12.51 -3.29 13.04
N LYS A 180 13.01 -2.83 14.20
CA LYS A 180 13.50 -3.70 15.26
C LYS A 180 12.41 -4.64 15.77
N ASP A 181 11.22 -4.10 16.03
CA ASP A 181 10.08 -4.84 16.53
C ASP A 181 9.49 -5.78 15.46
N LEU A 182 9.46 -5.37 14.19
CA LEU A 182 9.07 -6.23 13.06
C LEU A 182 10.03 -7.39 12.89
N ARG A 183 11.33 -7.16 12.99
CA ARG A 183 12.32 -8.25 12.94
C ARG A 183 12.16 -9.21 14.10
N GLN A 184 11.81 -8.72 15.30
CA GLN A 184 11.51 -9.59 16.44
C GLN A 184 10.28 -10.45 16.17
N HIS A 185 9.22 -9.87 15.62
CA HIS A 185 8.00 -10.58 15.22
C HIS A 185 8.27 -11.64 14.15
N LEU A 186 8.97 -11.27 13.06
CA LEU A 186 9.31 -12.13 11.94
C LEU A 186 10.27 -13.28 12.29
N ARG A 187 10.92 -13.27 13.46
CA ARG A 187 11.64 -14.46 13.96
C ARG A 187 10.69 -15.58 14.39
N LYS A 188 9.49 -15.22 14.86
CA LYS A 188 8.46 -16.17 15.30
C LYS A 188 7.54 -16.57 14.15
N ASP A 189 7.27 -15.63 13.25
CA ASP A 189 6.39 -15.80 12.11
C ASP A 189 7.04 -15.21 10.84
N PRO A 190 7.98 -15.95 10.20
CA PRO A 190 8.79 -15.42 9.09
C PRO A 190 8.01 -15.04 7.84
N ASP A 191 6.80 -15.58 7.70
CA ASP A 191 5.95 -15.50 6.51
C ASP A 191 4.74 -14.58 6.71
N HIS A 192 4.72 -13.83 7.83
CA HIS A 192 3.70 -12.83 8.09
C HIS A 192 3.76 -11.71 7.04
N ALA A 193 2.93 -11.83 6.00
CA ALA A 193 2.93 -10.93 4.84
C ALA A 193 2.83 -9.45 5.23
N GLU A 194 1.90 -9.11 6.12
CA GLU A 194 1.73 -7.73 6.58
C GLU A 194 2.98 -7.17 7.30
N ALA A 195 3.67 -7.98 8.10
CA ALA A 195 4.87 -7.56 8.80
C ALA A 195 6.05 -7.41 7.83
N LEU A 196 6.12 -8.21 6.76
CA LEU A 196 7.12 -8.06 5.71
C LEU A 196 6.92 -6.75 4.94
N GLU A 197 5.68 -6.40 4.58
CA GLU A 197 5.36 -5.11 3.93
C GLU A 197 5.71 -3.91 4.83
N LYS A 198 5.33 -3.96 6.11
CA LYS A 198 5.71 -2.91 7.07
C LYS A 198 7.23 -2.81 7.23
N LEU A 199 7.96 -3.92 7.18
CA LEU A 199 9.42 -3.94 7.26
C LEU A 199 10.05 -3.32 6.01
N ARG A 200 9.49 -3.59 4.84
CA ARG A 200 9.87 -2.96 3.57
C ARG A 200 9.72 -1.45 3.66
N LEU A 201 8.55 -0.97 4.11
CA LEU A 201 8.29 0.46 4.23
C LEU A 201 9.23 1.13 5.24
N ALA A 202 9.41 0.55 6.43
CA ALA A 202 10.34 1.06 7.44
C ALA A 202 11.78 1.17 6.89
N THR A 203 12.22 0.15 6.15
CA THR A 203 13.55 0.12 5.50
C THR A 203 13.66 1.20 4.42
N MET A 204 12.62 1.41 3.61
CA MET A 204 12.59 2.47 2.60
C MET A 204 12.70 3.86 3.23
N MET A 205 11.98 4.11 4.32
CA MET A 205 11.98 5.40 5.01
C MET A 205 13.32 5.71 5.68
N PHE A 206 14.06 4.68 6.10
CA PHE A 206 15.34 4.87 6.75
C PHE A 206 16.54 4.82 5.79
N ASP A 207 16.65 3.76 4.97
CA ASP A 207 17.79 3.53 4.06
C ASP A 207 17.57 4.12 2.65
N GLY A 208 16.35 4.51 2.32
CA GLY A 208 15.97 5.00 0.99
C GLY A 208 15.60 3.90 -0.01
N PRO A 209 15.04 4.29 -1.16
CA PRO A 209 14.43 3.37 -2.14
C PRO A 209 15.42 2.53 -2.95
N ASN A 210 16.72 2.79 -2.82
CA ASN A 210 17.77 2.09 -3.58
C ASN A 210 18.65 1.20 -2.69
N SER A 211 18.23 0.93 -1.46
CA SER A 211 19.05 0.17 -0.52
C SER A 211 19.04 -1.32 -0.86
N LYS A 212 20.20 -1.99 -0.74
CA LYS A 212 20.31 -3.45 -0.94
C LYS A 212 19.42 -4.24 0.04
N ARG A 213 19.23 -3.69 1.25
CA ARG A 213 18.35 -4.27 2.28
C ARG A 213 16.90 -4.29 1.81
N LEU A 214 16.43 -3.21 1.20
CA LEU A 214 15.09 -3.12 0.64
C LEU A 214 14.84 -4.20 -0.41
N SER A 215 15.77 -4.36 -1.37
CA SER A 215 15.67 -5.39 -2.41
C SER A 215 15.62 -6.81 -1.84
N SER A 216 16.35 -7.08 -0.75
CA SER A 216 16.28 -8.39 -0.07
C SER A 216 14.93 -8.63 0.61
N ILE A 217 14.32 -7.60 1.20
CA ILE A 217 12.98 -7.71 1.81
C ILE A 217 11.91 -7.89 0.72
N GLU A 218 12.02 -7.17 -0.39
CA GLU A 218 11.11 -7.30 -1.54
C GLU A 218 11.13 -8.73 -2.12
N ALA A 219 12.30 -9.36 -2.20
CA ALA A 219 12.42 -10.76 -2.59
C ALA A 219 11.66 -11.69 -1.62
N ARG A 220 11.79 -11.48 -0.30
CA ARG A 220 11.07 -12.27 0.72
C ARG A 220 9.55 -12.09 0.65
N ILE A 221 9.07 -10.88 0.41
CA ILE A 221 7.65 -10.59 0.19
C ILE A 221 7.14 -11.37 -1.01
N GLN A 222 7.87 -11.30 -2.12
CA GLN A 222 7.51 -11.98 -3.35
C GLN A 222 7.48 -13.50 -3.16
N GLU A 223 8.46 -14.04 -2.42
CA GLU A 223 8.53 -15.44 -2.05
C GLU A 223 7.29 -15.87 -1.23
N ALA A 224 6.94 -15.11 -0.19
CA ALA A 224 5.77 -15.40 0.66
C ALA A 224 4.45 -15.36 -0.14
N ARG A 225 4.30 -14.38 -1.05
CA ARG A 225 3.13 -14.28 -1.96
C ARG A 225 3.03 -15.50 -2.88
N ILE A 226 4.15 -15.95 -3.45
CA ILE A 226 4.19 -17.12 -4.32
C ILE A 226 3.87 -18.40 -3.54
N ARG A 227 4.45 -18.58 -2.35
CA ARG A 227 4.18 -19.74 -1.49
C ARG A 227 2.70 -19.85 -1.13
N GLN A 228 2.06 -18.72 -0.82
CA GLN A 228 0.62 -18.66 -0.59
C GLN A 228 -0.19 -19.05 -1.84
N GLN A 229 0.19 -18.55 -3.02
CA GLN A 229 -0.48 -18.89 -4.30
C GLN A 229 -0.34 -20.38 -4.67
N LEU A 230 0.81 -20.98 -4.37
CA LEU A 230 1.12 -22.38 -4.70
C LEU A 230 0.68 -23.36 -3.60
N GLY A 231 0.30 -22.88 -2.41
CA GLY A 231 -0.07 -23.73 -1.27
C GLY A 231 1.13 -24.47 -0.66
N VAL A 232 2.34 -23.92 -0.78
CA VAL A 232 3.58 -24.54 -0.29
C VAL A 232 3.98 -23.90 1.05
N ALA A 233 4.18 -24.71 2.09
CA ALA A 233 4.48 -24.22 3.44
C ALA A 233 5.97 -23.91 3.68
N ALA A 234 6.88 -24.57 2.96
CA ALA A 234 8.33 -24.43 3.18
C ALA A 234 8.90 -23.22 2.40
N PRO A 235 9.84 -22.45 2.99
CA PRO A 235 10.59 -21.42 2.27
C PRO A 235 11.36 -21.99 1.08
N PHE A 236 11.45 -21.23 -0.01
CA PHE A 236 12.27 -21.62 -1.15
C PHE A 236 13.75 -21.44 -0.79
N GLY A 237 14.57 -22.49 -0.91
CA GLY A 237 16.02 -22.39 -0.75
C GLY A 237 16.63 -22.89 0.56
N THR A 238 16.07 -23.90 1.24
CA THR A 238 16.93 -24.73 2.11
C THR A 238 17.87 -25.54 1.22
N ARG A 239 19.05 -25.00 0.91
CA ARG A 239 20.09 -25.73 0.17
C ARG A 239 20.40 -27.03 0.92
N PRO A 240 20.23 -28.22 0.31
CA PRO A 240 20.67 -29.46 0.92
C PRO A 240 22.16 -29.37 1.26
N PRO A 241 22.62 -29.88 2.42
CA PRO A 241 24.04 -29.91 2.74
C PRO A 241 24.81 -30.69 1.66
N GLY A 242 25.70 -30.01 0.93
CA GLY A 242 26.61 -30.65 -0.05
C GLY A 242 26.58 -30.08 -1.48
N GLU A 243 25.63 -29.22 -1.84
CA GLU A 243 25.58 -28.68 -3.21
C GLU A 243 26.44 -27.40 -3.39
N PRO A 244 27.26 -27.32 -4.47
CA PRO A 244 28.13 -26.19 -4.71
C PRO A 244 27.36 -24.90 -5.06
N ALA A 245 27.85 -23.77 -4.54
CA ALA A 245 27.39 -22.44 -4.95
C ALA A 245 28.11 -22.06 -6.25
N TYR A 246 27.42 -22.18 -7.39
CA TYR A 246 27.86 -21.99 -8.80
C TYR A 246 28.57 -23.17 -9.50
N PRO A 247 28.36 -23.37 -10.83
CA PRO A 247 27.46 -22.70 -11.79
C PRO A 247 26.13 -23.48 -12.02
N TYR A 248 25.26 -22.96 -12.89
CA TYR A 248 24.03 -23.63 -13.35
C TYR A 248 24.26 -25.12 -13.59
N PRO A 249 23.33 -26.00 -13.17
CA PRO A 249 23.55 -27.44 -13.33
C PRO A 249 23.63 -27.78 -14.83
N PRO A 250 24.40 -28.82 -15.22
CA PRO A 250 24.57 -29.17 -16.63
C PRO A 250 23.26 -29.39 -17.40
N ASN A 251 22.18 -29.72 -16.69
CA ASN A 251 20.83 -29.92 -17.23
C ASN A 251 19.93 -28.67 -17.18
N TRP A 252 20.48 -27.46 -17.02
CA TRP A 252 19.70 -26.23 -16.90
C TRP A 252 18.72 -26.00 -18.06
N SER A 253 19.08 -26.41 -19.27
CA SER A 253 18.20 -26.33 -20.45
C SER A 253 16.89 -27.11 -20.21
N GLU A 254 17.00 -28.33 -19.71
CA GLU A 254 15.87 -29.21 -19.39
C GLU A 254 15.05 -28.66 -18.23
N VAL A 255 15.72 -28.24 -17.15
CA VAL A 255 15.08 -27.60 -15.99
C VAL A 255 14.27 -26.40 -16.45
N SER A 256 14.89 -25.48 -17.19
CA SER A 256 14.25 -24.26 -17.67
C SER A 256 13.06 -24.54 -18.60
N GLN A 257 13.15 -25.58 -19.43
CA GLN A 257 12.04 -26.00 -20.29
C GLN A 257 10.89 -26.57 -19.46
N ASN A 258 11.18 -27.37 -18.45
CA ASN A 258 10.18 -27.95 -17.54
C ASN A 258 9.48 -26.87 -16.72
N ILE A 259 10.18 -25.82 -16.26
CA ILE A 259 9.58 -24.67 -15.57
C ILE A 259 8.65 -23.90 -16.49
N ARG A 260 9.07 -23.58 -17.72
CA ARG A 260 8.19 -22.93 -18.70
C ARG A 260 6.97 -23.78 -19.01
N LYS A 261 7.13 -25.10 -19.12
CA LYS A 261 6.02 -26.04 -19.34
C LYS A 261 5.05 -26.08 -18.15
N ARG A 262 5.56 -26.16 -16.91
CA ARG A 262 4.77 -26.08 -15.67
C ARG A 262 3.93 -24.79 -15.63
N ASP A 263 4.56 -23.68 -15.99
CA ASP A 263 3.94 -22.35 -16.01
C ASP A 263 3.12 -22.10 -17.31
N ARG A 264 2.86 -23.16 -18.09
CA ARG A 264 2.06 -23.14 -19.33
C ARG A 264 2.53 -22.12 -20.37
N TYR A 265 3.84 -21.88 -20.43
CA TYR A 265 4.48 -20.91 -21.31
C TYR A 265 3.87 -19.51 -21.17
N ARG A 266 3.58 -19.12 -19.93
CA ARG A 266 3.03 -17.81 -19.58
C ARG A 266 3.87 -17.18 -18.48
N CYS A 267 3.95 -15.86 -18.52
CA CYS A 267 4.48 -15.09 -17.41
C CYS A 267 3.59 -15.33 -16.17
N THR A 268 4.17 -15.80 -15.07
CA THR A 268 3.43 -16.07 -13.83
C THR A 268 2.94 -14.78 -13.15
N GLN A 269 3.56 -13.63 -13.46
CA GLN A 269 3.21 -12.34 -12.88
C GLN A 269 2.10 -11.60 -13.64
N CYS A 270 2.12 -11.59 -14.98
CA CYS A 270 1.18 -10.81 -15.80
C CYS A 270 0.34 -11.64 -16.77
N GLY A 271 0.58 -12.96 -16.86
CA GLY A 271 -0.17 -13.87 -17.73
C GLY A 271 0.20 -13.82 -19.22
N ALA A 272 1.11 -12.93 -19.62
CA ALA A 272 1.54 -12.77 -21.02
C ALA A 272 2.06 -14.10 -21.59
N SER A 273 1.54 -14.47 -22.76
CA SER A 273 2.04 -15.53 -23.65
C SER A 273 2.60 -14.90 -24.93
N ASP A 274 3.36 -15.65 -25.72
CA ASP A 274 3.91 -15.22 -27.02
C ASP A 274 4.88 -14.02 -26.93
N VAL A 275 5.59 -13.92 -25.80
CA VAL A 275 6.67 -12.95 -25.54
C VAL A 275 7.94 -13.70 -25.13
N GLU A 276 9.07 -13.00 -25.08
CA GLU A 276 10.30 -13.60 -24.54
C GLU A 276 10.11 -13.94 -23.05
N LEU A 277 10.35 -15.21 -22.71
CA LEU A 277 10.16 -15.76 -21.37
C LEU A 277 11.47 -16.27 -20.77
N HIS A 278 11.81 -15.74 -19.60
CA HIS A 278 12.98 -16.11 -18.81
C HIS A 278 12.56 -16.93 -17.59
N VAL A 279 13.40 -17.87 -17.20
CA VAL A 279 13.27 -18.55 -15.91
C VAL A 279 14.08 -17.75 -14.89
N HIS A 280 13.39 -17.30 -13.85
CA HIS A 280 13.90 -16.42 -12.83
C HIS A 280 13.94 -17.14 -11.48
N HIS A 281 15.04 -16.99 -10.76
CA HIS A 281 15.13 -17.45 -9.37
C HIS A 281 14.41 -16.49 -8.43
N ILE A 282 13.42 -17.00 -7.69
CA ILE A 282 12.66 -16.22 -6.71
C ILE A 282 13.61 -15.68 -5.63
N VAL A 283 14.43 -16.56 -5.05
CA VAL A 283 15.58 -16.19 -4.23
C VAL A 283 16.83 -16.26 -5.11
N PRO A 284 17.57 -15.15 -5.33
CA PRO A 284 18.77 -15.17 -6.14
C PRO A 284 19.80 -16.18 -5.64
N LEU A 285 20.53 -16.83 -6.54
CA LEU A 285 21.64 -17.73 -6.18
C LEU A 285 22.67 -17.03 -5.28
N SER A 286 22.95 -15.75 -5.52
CA SER A 286 23.85 -14.92 -4.70
C SER A 286 23.38 -14.69 -3.27
N GLN A 287 22.10 -14.95 -2.98
CA GLN A 287 21.47 -14.85 -1.67
C GLN A 287 21.11 -16.23 -1.09
N GLY A 288 21.64 -17.31 -1.66
CA GLY A 288 21.45 -18.67 -1.17
C GLY A 288 20.27 -19.42 -1.79
N GLY A 289 19.64 -18.89 -2.85
CA GLY A 289 18.62 -19.62 -3.59
C GLY A 289 19.16 -20.89 -4.26
N SER A 290 18.28 -21.88 -4.47
CA SER A 290 18.60 -23.14 -5.17
C SER A 290 18.13 -23.11 -6.63
N ASN A 291 18.55 -24.11 -7.41
CA ASN A 291 18.02 -24.34 -8.76
C ASN A 291 16.80 -25.29 -8.75
N ASP A 292 16.23 -25.55 -7.56
CA ASP A 292 15.07 -26.41 -7.44
C ASP A 292 13.88 -25.77 -8.17
N PRO A 293 13.02 -26.58 -8.81
CA PRO A 293 11.84 -26.06 -9.52
C PRO A 293 10.99 -25.10 -8.70
N ASP A 294 10.92 -25.30 -7.40
CA ASP A 294 10.15 -24.47 -6.48
C ASP A 294 10.72 -23.06 -6.31
N ASN A 295 12.03 -22.87 -6.47
CA ASN A 295 12.68 -21.56 -6.47
C ASN A 295 12.70 -20.90 -7.87
N LEU A 296 12.07 -21.49 -8.87
CA LEU A 296 12.10 -21.02 -10.26
C LEU A 296 10.72 -20.63 -10.76
N ILE A 297 10.62 -19.52 -11.50
CA ILE A 297 9.37 -19.07 -12.13
C ILE A 297 9.61 -18.54 -13.55
N THR A 298 8.59 -18.63 -14.39
CA THR A 298 8.61 -18.07 -15.75
C THR A 298 8.10 -16.63 -15.75
N LEU A 299 8.94 -15.69 -16.21
CA LEU A 299 8.60 -14.27 -16.34
C LEU A 299 8.84 -13.76 -17.75
N CYS A 300 8.02 -12.82 -18.22
CA CYS A 300 8.32 -12.10 -19.46
C CYS A 300 9.46 -11.11 -19.26
N ASP A 301 10.15 -10.73 -20.35
CA ASP A 301 11.26 -9.77 -20.32
C ASP A 301 10.92 -8.47 -19.55
N TYR A 302 9.72 -7.92 -19.75
CA TYR A 302 9.26 -6.72 -19.02
C TYR A 302 9.20 -6.95 -17.50
N CYS A 303 8.51 -8.01 -17.04
CA CYS A 303 8.41 -8.35 -15.63
C CYS A 303 9.77 -8.75 -15.04
N HIS A 304 10.59 -9.44 -15.82
CA HIS A 304 11.94 -9.84 -15.42
C HIS A 304 12.84 -8.62 -15.17
N LYS A 305 12.78 -7.61 -16.05
CA LYS A 305 13.48 -6.32 -15.90
C LYS A 305 12.92 -5.45 -14.78
N GLU A 306 11.61 -5.51 -14.50
CA GLU A 306 11.04 -4.85 -13.33
C GLU A 306 11.67 -5.36 -12.03
N ILE A 307 12.02 -6.65 -11.96
CA ILE A 307 12.66 -7.27 -10.78
C ILE A 307 14.17 -6.99 -10.74
N HIS A 308 14.85 -6.97 -11.89
CA HIS A 308 16.30 -6.70 -12.00
C HIS A 308 16.61 -5.43 -12.79
N PRO A 309 16.29 -4.22 -12.29
CA PRO A 309 16.45 -2.97 -13.05
C PRO A 309 17.91 -2.56 -13.35
N ARG A 310 18.92 -3.35 -12.98
CA ARG A 310 20.36 -3.05 -13.20
C ARG A 310 21.23 -4.23 -13.66
N MET A 311 20.65 -5.26 -14.31
CA MET A 311 21.45 -6.29 -15.00
C MET A 311 21.22 -6.23 -16.52
N GLY A 312 21.47 -5.05 -17.10
CA GLY A 312 21.61 -4.82 -18.53
C GLY A 312 22.88 -4.03 -18.78
#